data_AF-A0A7Z1SAE0-F1
#
_entry.id   AF-A0A7Z1SAE0-F1
#
_cell.length_a   1.000
_cell.length_b   1.000
_cell.length_c   1.000
_cell.angle_alpha   90.00
_cell.angle_beta   90.00
_cell.angle_gamma   90.00
#
_symmetry.space_group_name_H-M   'P 1'
#
loop_
_entity.id
_entity.type
_entity.pdbx_description
1 polymer ?
#
loop_
_entity_poly.entity_id
_entity_poly.type
_entity_poly.pdbx_seq_one_letter_code
_entity_poly.pdbx_strand_id
1 'polypeptide(L)'
;MQTKWYADVENANGKKFTINDNYDFMKVNEPFIRKVDMVDQPPHYQFDKFNAHAIIEAVGKTYKSASVFYHVGNALKYLMRAPRKNGLEDLQKAKQSVEFAIECWE
;
A
#
# COMPACT_ATOMS: atom_id res chain seq x y z
N MET A 1 20.81 -0.50 -36.96
CA MET A 1 20.09 -0.92 -35.75
C MET A 1 20.94 -0.51 -34.56
N GLN A 2 20.39 0.22 -33.59
CA GLN A 2 21.13 0.62 -32.39
C GLN A 2 21.07 -0.52 -31.38
N THR A 3 22.23 -1.00 -30.94
CA THR A 3 22.34 -1.97 -29.85
C THR A 3 21.75 -1.34 -28.58
N LYS A 4 20.79 -2.02 -27.95
CA LYS A 4 20.20 -1.61 -26.67
C LYS A 4 20.77 -2.48 -25.56
N TRP A 5 21.29 -1.87 -24.50
CA TRP A 5 21.73 -2.58 -23.32
C TRP A 5 20.62 -2.56 -22.27
N TYR A 6 20.37 -3.71 -21.67
CA TYR A 6 19.45 -3.84 -20.56
C TYR A 6 19.94 -4.88 -19.57
N ALA A 7 19.52 -4.73 -18.32
CA ALA A 7 19.75 -5.67 -17.25
C ALA A 7 18.45 -5.88 -16.48
N ASP A 8 18.03 -7.14 -16.35
CA ASP A 8 16.96 -7.51 -15.45
C ASP A 8 17.56 -7.75 -14.06
N VAL A 9 17.03 -7.07 -13.07
CA VAL A 9 17.52 -7.12 -11.69
C VAL A 9 16.39 -7.41 -10.73
N GLU A 10 16.73 -8.05 -9.61
CA GLU A 10 15.81 -8.36 -8.52
C GLU A 10 16.36 -7.71 -7.24
N ASN A 11 15.53 -6.97 -6.51
CA ASN A 11 15.94 -6.43 -5.22
C ASN A 11 15.82 -7.49 -4.11
N ALA A 12 16.37 -7.18 -2.93
CA ALA A 12 16.30 -8.06 -1.76
C ALA A 12 14.86 -8.44 -1.32
N ASN A 13 13.83 -7.73 -1.79
CA ASN A 13 12.43 -8.00 -1.50
C ASN A 13 11.75 -8.83 -2.61
N GLY A 14 12.49 -9.36 -3.58
CA GLY A 14 11.97 -10.17 -4.69
C GLY A 14 11.31 -9.38 -5.81
N LYS A 15 11.38 -8.03 -5.79
CA LYS A 15 10.82 -7.19 -6.85
C LYS A 15 11.78 -7.13 -8.04
N LYS A 16 11.28 -7.50 -9.22
CA LYS A 16 12.02 -7.48 -10.49
C LYS A 16 11.81 -6.17 -11.26
N PHE A 17 12.85 -5.66 -11.89
CA PHE A 17 12.81 -4.48 -12.76
C PHE A 17 13.90 -4.54 -13.84
N THR A 18 13.61 -3.91 -14.99
CA THR A 18 14.56 -3.81 -16.11
C THR A 18 15.20 -2.42 -16.11
N ILE A 19 16.52 -2.40 -16.00
CA ILE A 19 17.34 -1.20 -16.20
C ILE A 19 17.80 -1.20 -17.65
N ASN A 20 17.71 -0.06 -18.35
CA ASN A 20 18.13 0.07 -19.73
C ASN A 20 18.81 1.43 -19.98
N ASP A 21 19.16 1.69 -21.23
CA ASP A 21 19.86 2.91 -21.66
C ASP A 21 19.10 4.23 -21.40
N ASN A 22 17.84 4.19 -20.95
CA ASN A 22 17.07 5.40 -20.58
C ASN A 22 17.25 5.80 -19.10
N TYR A 23 18.09 5.09 -18.33
CA TYR A 23 18.32 5.39 -16.91
C TYR A 23 19.64 6.14 -16.72
N ASP A 24 19.57 7.29 -16.04
CA ASP A 24 20.76 8.02 -15.59
C ASP A 24 21.22 7.48 -14.22
N PHE A 25 22.49 7.08 -14.13
CA PHE A 25 23.09 6.67 -12.87
C PHE A 25 23.80 7.86 -12.22
N MET A 26 23.29 8.33 -11.08
CA MET A 26 23.96 9.34 -10.27
C MET A 26 24.63 8.72 -9.05
N LYS A 27 25.90 9.06 -8.81
CA LYS A 27 26.59 8.66 -7.59
C LYS A 27 26.01 9.45 -6.41
N VAL A 28 25.37 8.74 -5.48
CA VAL A 28 24.87 9.33 -4.23
C VAL A 28 25.99 9.27 -3.19
N ASN A 29 26.17 10.33 -2.40
CA ASN A 29 27.14 10.31 -1.29
C ASN A 29 26.67 9.36 -0.19
N GLU A 30 27.55 8.50 0.29
CA GLU A 30 27.26 7.57 1.38
C GLU A 30 27.34 8.23 2.76
N PRO A 31 26.51 7.81 3.74
CA PRO A 31 25.50 6.76 3.63
C PRO A 31 24.17 7.29 3.09
N PHE A 32 23.74 6.76 1.94
CA PHE A 32 22.36 6.88 1.47
C PHE A 32 21.54 5.83 2.23
N ILE A 33 20.82 6.27 3.27
CA ILE A 33 19.76 5.48 3.88
C ILE A 33 18.46 6.11 3.40
N ARG A 34 17.73 5.42 2.52
CA ARG A 34 16.31 5.71 2.32
C ARG A 34 15.62 5.37 3.65
N LYS A 35 15.57 6.32 4.58
CA LYS A 35 14.81 6.20 5.83
C LYS A 35 13.34 6.22 5.44
N VAL A 36 12.80 5.05 5.13
CA VAL A 36 11.36 4.85 5.02
C VAL A 36 10.86 4.66 6.44
N ASP A 37 10.08 5.62 6.91
CA ASP A 37 9.37 5.46 8.17
C ASP A 37 8.23 4.46 7.97
N MET A 38 8.42 3.25 8.48
CA MET A 38 7.43 2.18 8.37
C MET A 38 6.35 2.26 9.45
N VAL A 39 6.52 3.16 10.45
CA VAL A 39 5.62 3.30 11.60
C VAL A 39 4.71 4.49 11.36
N ASP A 40 5.26 5.70 11.20
CA ASP A 40 4.46 6.93 11.16
C ASP A 40 4.02 7.27 9.73
N GLN A 41 4.82 6.94 8.71
CA GLN A 41 4.51 7.24 7.30
C GLN A 41 4.76 6.07 6.32
N PRO A 42 4.21 4.86 6.60
CA PRO A 42 4.34 3.71 5.71
C PRO A 42 3.83 4.00 4.29
N PRO A 43 4.64 3.78 3.23
CA PRO A 43 4.28 4.13 1.85
C PRO A 43 2.99 3.49 1.32
N HIS A 44 2.61 2.32 1.85
CA HIS A 44 1.41 1.60 1.44
C HIS A 44 0.11 2.18 2.02
N TYR A 45 0.20 3.18 2.89
CA TYR A 45 -0.94 3.94 3.41
C TYR A 45 -0.97 5.41 2.93
N GLN A 46 -0.04 5.82 2.06
CA GLN A 46 0.03 7.17 1.49
C GLN A 46 -0.59 7.21 0.08
N PHE A 47 -1.52 8.14 -0.14
CA PHE A 47 -2.31 8.31 -1.37
C PHE A 47 -2.28 9.76 -1.83
N ASP A 48 -1.33 10.18 -2.67
CA ASP A 48 -1.20 11.57 -3.16
C ASP A 48 -1.48 12.63 -2.07
N LYS A 49 -2.71 13.18 -2.04
CA LYS A 49 -3.16 14.22 -1.09
C LYS A 49 -3.74 13.70 0.23
N PHE A 50 -3.90 12.40 0.37
CA PHE A 50 -4.58 11.73 1.48
C PHE A 50 -3.72 10.61 2.06
N ASN A 51 -3.99 10.23 3.31
CA ASN A 51 -3.51 8.99 3.88
C ASN A 51 -4.69 8.07 4.21
N ALA A 52 -4.41 6.79 4.40
CA ALA A 52 -5.42 5.78 4.69
C ALA A 52 -6.23 6.12 5.94
N HIS A 53 -5.61 6.71 6.97
CA HIS A 53 -6.27 7.10 8.20
C HIS A 53 -7.35 8.16 7.95
N ALA A 54 -7.04 9.20 7.17
CA ALA A 54 -8.00 10.26 6.82
C ALA A 54 -9.20 9.72 6.04
N ILE A 55 -8.97 8.78 5.12
CA ILE A 55 -10.04 8.12 4.36
C ILE A 55 -10.93 7.27 5.30
N ILE A 56 -10.31 6.46 6.16
CA ILE A 56 -11.00 5.61 7.13
C ILE A 56 -11.80 6.46 8.12
N GLU A 57 -11.24 7.58 8.58
CA GLU A 57 -11.93 8.49 9.50
C GLU A 57 -13.13 9.17 8.82
N ALA A 58 -12.97 9.65 7.58
CA ALA A 58 -14.04 10.29 6.82
C ALA A 58 -15.22 9.35 6.56
N VAL A 59 -14.95 8.11 6.15
CA VAL A 59 -15.99 7.08 5.97
C VAL A 59 -16.52 6.61 7.33
N GLY A 60 -15.65 6.44 8.32
CA GLY A 60 -16.02 5.94 9.64
C GLY A 60 -17.03 6.80 10.37
N LYS A 61 -16.92 8.12 10.25
CA LYS A 61 -17.86 9.10 10.82
C LYS A 61 -19.30 8.95 10.29
N THR A 62 -19.52 8.23 9.19
CA THR A 62 -20.89 7.99 8.67
C THR A 62 -21.60 6.84 9.38
N TYR A 63 -20.89 6.03 10.16
CA TYR A 63 -21.45 4.90 10.90
C TYR A 63 -21.76 5.28 12.35
N LYS A 64 -22.95 4.90 12.82
CA LYS A 64 -23.36 5.11 14.23
C LYS A 64 -22.81 4.04 15.17
N SER A 65 -22.71 2.80 14.69
CA SER A 65 -22.20 1.67 15.46
C SER A 65 -20.67 1.63 15.39
N ALA A 66 -20.02 1.68 16.55
CA ALA A 66 -18.57 1.56 16.67
C ALA A 66 -18.05 0.20 16.15
N SER A 67 -18.82 -0.88 16.37
CA SER A 67 -18.47 -2.21 15.87
C SER A 67 -18.54 -2.29 14.34
N VAL A 68 -19.59 -1.74 13.74
CA VAL A 68 -19.70 -1.67 12.27
C VAL A 68 -18.57 -0.82 11.71
N PHE A 69 -18.29 0.34 12.32
CA PHE A 69 -17.16 1.19 11.94
C PHE A 69 -15.83 0.43 11.98
N TYR A 70 -15.54 -0.30 13.06
CA TYR A 70 -14.29 -1.05 13.20
C TYR A 70 -14.06 -2.03 12.04
N HIS A 71 -15.10 -2.77 11.67
CA HIS A 71 -15.04 -3.73 10.58
C HIS A 71 -14.96 -3.07 9.20
N VAL A 72 -15.70 -1.99 8.96
CA VAL A 72 -15.61 -1.20 7.73
C VAL A 72 -14.24 -0.54 7.57
N GLY A 73 -13.68 0.03 8.64
CA GLY A 73 -12.33 0.63 8.63
C GLY A 73 -11.25 -0.39 8.29
N ASN A 74 -11.37 -1.63 8.80
CA ASN A 74 -10.50 -2.73 8.43
C ASN A 74 -10.65 -3.13 6.95
N ALA A 75 -11.88 -3.20 6.43
CA ALA A 75 -12.11 -3.48 5.02
C ALA A 75 -11.45 -2.43 4.13
N LEU A 76 -11.66 -1.14 4.41
CA LEU A 76 -11.03 -0.02 3.68
C LEU A 76 -9.51 -0.08 3.73
N LYS A 77 -8.95 -0.33 4.92
CA LYS A 77 -7.50 -0.51 5.13
C LYS A 77 -6.94 -1.58 4.19
N TYR A 78 -7.60 -2.73 4.07
CA TYR A 78 -7.13 -3.82 3.22
C TYR A 78 -7.33 -3.53 1.72
N LEU A 79 -8.46 -2.93 1.33
CA LEU A 79 -8.68 -2.50 -0.07
C LEU A 79 -7.59 -1.53 -0.55
N MET A 80 -7.26 -0.54 0.29
CA MET A 80 -6.21 0.43 0.03
C MET A 80 -4.81 -0.21 -0.03
N ARG A 81 -4.58 -1.24 0.78
CA ARG A 81 -3.28 -1.92 0.89
C ARG A 81 -3.04 -2.96 -0.21
N ALA A 82 -4.09 -3.59 -0.73
CA ALA A 82 -4.02 -4.64 -1.74
C ALA A 82 -3.12 -4.31 -2.95
N PRO A 83 -3.25 -3.16 -3.65
CA PRO A 83 -2.40 -2.85 -4.80
C PRO A 83 -0.94 -2.53 -4.44
N ARG A 84 -0.61 -2.38 -3.15
CA ARG A 84 0.68 -1.87 -2.67
C ARG A 84 1.44 -2.83 -1.75
N LYS A 85 0.81 -3.90 -1.24
CA LYS A 85 1.43 -4.84 -0.31
C LYS A 85 1.14 -6.31 -0.64
N ASN A 86 -0.07 -6.82 -0.35
CA ASN A 86 -0.32 -8.27 -0.35
C ASN A 86 -1.33 -8.74 -1.43
N GLY A 87 -1.80 -7.86 -2.32
CA GLY A 87 -2.67 -8.25 -3.44
C GLY A 87 -3.93 -9.00 -3.01
N LEU A 88 -4.11 -10.22 -3.55
CA LEU A 88 -5.31 -11.06 -3.34
C LEU A 88 -5.57 -11.38 -1.87
N GLU A 89 -4.52 -11.57 -1.06
CA GLU A 89 -4.67 -11.87 0.37
C GLU A 89 -5.36 -10.71 1.10
N ASP A 90 -5.02 -9.47 0.76
CA ASP A 90 -5.68 -8.29 1.33
C ASP A 90 -7.13 -8.18 0.84
N LEU A 91 -7.43 -8.56 -0.40
CA LEU A 91 -8.82 -8.61 -0.88
C LEU A 91 -9.66 -9.64 -0.10
N GLN A 92 -9.08 -10.80 0.22
CA GLN A 92 -9.75 -11.81 1.06
C GLN A 92 -10.00 -11.30 2.49
N LYS A 93 -9.02 -10.61 3.08
CA LYS A 93 -9.17 -9.97 4.41
C LYS A 93 -10.20 -8.84 4.40
N ALA A 94 -10.26 -8.06 3.32
CA ALA A 94 -11.27 -7.04 3.13
C ALA A 94 -12.67 -7.67 3.09
N LYS A 95 -12.85 -8.75 2.32
CA LYS A 95 -14.10 -9.51 2.25
C LYS A 95 -14.56 -9.99 3.64
N GLN A 96 -13.68 -10.65 4.39
CA GLN A 96 -14.00 -11.13 5.74
C GLN A 96 -14.38 -9.97 6.69
N SER A 97 -13.70 -8.83 6.57
CA SER A 97 -14.03 -7.65 7.39
C SER A 97 -15.42 -7.11 7.05
N VAL A 98 -15.84 -7.16 5.77
CA VAL A 98 -17.22 -6.81 5.38
C VAL A 98 -18.23 -7.82 5.93
N GLU A 99 -17.93 -9.11 5.92
CA GLU A 99 -18.78 -10.15 6.53
C GLU A 99 -19.05 -9.85 8.01
N PHE A 100 -18.01 -9.52 8.80
CA PHE A 100 -18.18 -9.12 10.20
C PHE A 100 -18.97 -7.81 10.38
N ALA A 101 -18.81 -6.85 9.47
CA ALA A 101 -19.60 -5.61 9.50
C ALA A 101 -21.09 -5.90 9.28
N ILE A 102 -21.41 -6.87 8.41
CA ILE A 102 -22.79 -7.33 8.15
C ILE A 102 -23.35 -8.06 9.37
N GLU A 103 -22.55 -8.90 10.05
CA GLU A 103 -22.99 -9.61 11.26
C GLU A 103 -23.31 -8.66 12.42
N CYS A 104 -22.62 -7.52 12.50
CA CYS A 104 -22.86 -6.48 13.51
C CYS A 104 -23.82 -5.37 13.04
N TRP A 105 -24.50 -5.57 11.89
CA TRP A 105 -25.36 -4.57 11.25
C TRP A 105 -26.73 -4.51 11.93
N GLU A 106 -26.86 -3.68 12.95
CA GLU A 106 -28.12 -3.32 13.62
C GLU A 106 -28.36 -1.80 13.57
#